data_AF-A0A062TZU9-F1
#
_entry.id   AF-A0A062TZU9-F1
#
_cell.length_a   1.000
_cell.length_b   1.000
_cell.length_c   1.000
_cell.angle_alpha   90.00
_cell.angle_beta   90.00
_cell.angle_gamma   90.00
#
_symmetry.space_group_name_H-M   'P 1'
#
loop_
_entity.id
_entity.type
_entity.pdbx_description
1 polymer ?
#
loop_
_entity_poly.entity_id
_entity_poly.type
_entity_poly.pdbx_seq_one_letter_code
_entity_poly.pdbx_strand_id
1 'polypeptide(L)'
;MPFLAQLLTALTLLVAGLIKAVSHMTAVTTLNIPTCFGGSQTVTLGASFWERAHCWGCYAALAGAVWLTILSVRALPRYRARLIRAK
;
A
#
# COMPACT_ATOMS: atom_id res chain seq x y z
N MET A 1 -0.73 23.86 -3.90
CA MET A 1 0.32 22.89 -3.51
C MET A 1 1.33 22.76 -4.65
N PRO A 2 2.64 22.79 -4.38
CA PRO A 2 3.65 22.61 -5.43
C PRO A 2 3.62 21.18 -5.99
N PHE A 3 3.93 21.02 -7.28
CA PHE A 3 3.92 19.71 -7.98
C PHE A 3 4.80 18.66 -7.28
N LEU A 4 5.95 19.08 -6.74
CA LEU A 4 6.83 18.24 -5.94
C LEU A 4 6.11 17.66 -4.69
N ALA A 5 5.35 18.48 -3.97
CA ALA A 5 4.62 18.03 -2.78
C ALA A 5 3.50 17.04 -3.13
N GLN A 6 2.85 17.21 -4.28
CA GLN A 6 1.85 16.24 -4.77
C GLN A 6 2.49 14.89 -5.13
N LEU A 7 3.70 14.92 -5.70
CA LEU A 7 4.44 13.72 -6.07
C LEU A 7 4.92 12.96 -4.82
N LEU A 8 5.46 13.69 -3.84
CA LEU A 8 5.87 13.12 -2.56
C LEU A 8 4.70 12.53 -1.79
N THR A 9 3.56 13.21 -1.73
CA THR A 9 2.36 12.69 -1.03
C THR A 9 1.79 11.45 -1.70
N ALA A 10 1.74 11.42 -3.03
CA ALA A 10 1.29 10.23 -3.75
C ALA A 10 2.25 9.03 -3.56
N LEU A 11 3.56 9.30 -3.56
CA LEU A 11 4.59 8.29 -3.31
C LEU A 11 4.52 7.76 -1.87
N THR A 12 4.37 8.62 -0.86
CA THR A 12 4.29 8.20 0.54
C THR A 12 3.04 7.36 0.79
N LEU A 13 1.90 7.74 0.21
CA LEU A 13 0.67 6.93 0.27
C LEU A 13 0.86 5.55 -0.35
N LEU A 14 1.53 5.48 -1.51
CA LEU A 14 1.82 4.21 -2.17
C LEU A 14 2.72 3.33 -1.30
N VAL A 15 3.85 3.86 -0.84
CA VAL A 15 4.84 3.11 -0.07
C VAL A 15 4.28 2.69 1.29
N ALA A 16 3.66 3.60 2.03
CA ALA A 16 3.06 3.29 3.33
C ALA A 16 1.92 2.27 3.19
N GLY A 17 1.10 2.40 2.16
CA GLY A 17 0.03 1.45 1.85
C GLY A 17 0.56 0.04 1.57
N LEU A 18 1.62 -0.07 0.75
CA LEU A 18 2.27 -1.34 0.44
C LEU A 18 2.92 -1.98 1.66
N ILE A 19 3.65 -1.21 2.47
CA ILE A 19 4.26 -1.72 3.71
C ILE A 19 3.16 -2.28 4.63
N LYS A 20 2.05 -1.56 4.78
CA LYS A 20 0.94 -2.03 5.61
C LYS A 20 0.31 -3.30 5.02
N ALA A 21 0.05 -3.34 3.72
CA ALA A 21 -0.54 -4.50 3.06
C ALA A 21 0.32 -5.76 3.25
N VAL A 22 1.63 -5.66 3.05
CA VAL A 22 2.56 -6.77 3.27
C VAL A 22 2.54 -7.20 4.74
N SER A 23 2.65 -6.25 5.67
CA SER A 23 2.63 -6.56 7.12
C SER A 23 1.34 -7.26 7.55
N HIS A 24 0.21 -6.92 6.92
CA HIS A 24 -1.09 -7.49 7.21
C HIS A 24 -1.25 -8.90 6.63
N MET A 25 -0.67 -9.17 5.45
CA MET A 25 -0.65 -10.51 4.86
C MET A 25 0.27 -11.48 5.63
N THR A 26 1.35 -10.97 6.23
CA THR A 26 2.26 -11.77 7.05
C THR A 26 1.77 -11.98 8.48
N ALA A 27 0.77 -11.22 8.92
CA ALA A 27 0.16 -11.40 10.23
C ALA A 27 -0.61 -12.73 10.24
N VAL A 28 0.01 -13.76 10.79
CA VAL A 28 -0.66 -15.04 11.05
C VAL A 28 -1.66 -14.79 12.18
N THR A 29 -2.95 -14.92 11.89
CA THR A 29 -4.01 -14.92 12.89
C THR A 29 -3.90 -16.20 13.70
N THR A 30 -3.04 -16.21 14.72
CA THR A 30 -2.96 -17.30 15.71
C THR A 30 -3.80 -16.93 16.91
N LEU A 31 -4.76 -17.79 17.24
CA LEU A 31 -5.48 -17.69 18.51
C LEU A 31 -4.72 -18.52 19.53
N ASN A 32 -4.20 -17.86 20.57
CA ASN A 32 -3.59 -18.57 21.68
C ASN A 32 -4.66 -18.89 22.73
N ILE A 33 -5.01 -20.16 22.87
CA ILE A 33 -6.01 -20.61 23.83
C ILE A 33 -5.26 -21.18 25.04
N PRO A 34 -5.31 -20.51 26.21
CA PRO A 34 -4.72 -21.07 27.43
C PRO A 34 -5.48 -22.35 27.81
N THR A 35 -4.75 -23.44 28.04
CA THR A 35 -5.33 -24.69 28.51
C THR A 35 -5.32 -24.71 30.03
N CYS A 36 -6.30 -25.41 30.64
CA CYS A 36 -6.41 -25.51 32.10
C CYS A 36 -5.22 -26.23 32.76
N PHE A 37 -4.36 -26.89 31.97
CA PHE A 37 -3.13 -27.56 32.41
C PHE A 37 -1.89 -26.66 32.36
N GLY A 38 -2.05 -25.34 32.18
CA GLY A 38 -0.93 -24.40 32.12
C GLY A 38 -0.15 -24.42 30.81
N GLY A 39 -0.68 -25.12 29.79
CA GLY A 39 -0.18 -25.04 28.42
C GLY A 39 -0.93 -24.00 27.60
N SER A 40 -0.49 -23.77 26.37
CA SER A 40 -1.17 -22.88 25.44
C SER A 40 -1.22 -23.53 24.06
N GLN A 41 -2.40 -23.67 23.47
CA GLN A 41 -2.54 -24.14 22.10
C GLN A 41 -2.69 -22.97 21.15
N THR A 42 -1.84 -22.93 20.13
CA THR A 42 -1.92 -21.97 19.04
C THR A 42 -2.75 -22.55 17.90
N VAL A 43 -3.94 -22.00 17.68
CA VAL A 43 -4.80 -22.37 16.55
C VAL A 43 -4.66 -21.34 15.46
N THR A 44 -4.20 -21.75 14.28
CA THR A 44 -4.09 -20.87 13.11
C THR A 44 -5.49 -20.66 12.53
N LEU A 45 -6.04 -19.47 12.65
CA LEU A 45 -7.27 -19.09 11.94
C LEU A 45 -6.94 -18.96 10.45
N GLY A 46 -7.47 -19.88 9.65
CA GLY A 46 -7.39 -19.84 8.19
C GLY A 46 -8.33 -18.79 7.64
N ALA A 47 -7.89 -17.53 7.54
CA ALA A 47 -8.58 -16.52 6.76
C ALA A 47 -8.18 -16.64 5.29
N SER A 48 -9.13 -16.45 4.38
CA SER A 48 -8.86 -16.46 2.95
C SER A 48 -7.88 -15.34 2.56
N PHE A 49 -7.15 -15.52 1.47
CA PHE A 49 -6.20 -14.51 0.99
C PHE A 49 -6.86 -13.13 0.83
N TRP A 50 -8.09 -13.09 0.31
CA TRP A 50 -8.86 -11.87 0.10
C TRP A 50 -9.19 -11.14 1.40
N GLU A 51 -9.59 -11.87 2.44
CA GLU A 51 -9.86 -11.29 3.77
C GLU A 51 -8.59 -10.76 4.43
N ARG A 52 -7.46 -11.44 4.28
CA ARG A 52 -6.16 -10.97 4.81
C ARG A 52 -5.61 -9.77 4.05
N ALA A 53 -5.84 -9.72 2.74
CA ALA A 53 -5.42 -8.63 1.88
C ALA A 53 -6.28 -7.37 2.08
N HIS A 54 -7.51 -7.50 2.57
CA HIS A 54 -8.44 -6.38 2.72
C HIS A 54 -8.09 -5.52 3.94
N CYS A 55 -7.11 -4.64 3.79
CA CYS A 55 -6.70 -3.68 4.80
C CYS A 55 -6.72 -2.25 4.27
N TRP A 56 -6.71 -1.27 5.17
CA TRP A 56 -6.60 0.16 4.80
C TRP A 56 -5.35 0.45 3.96
N GLY A 57 -4.30 -0.36 4.11
CA GLY A 57 -3.07 -0.28 3.31
C GLY A 57 -3.31 -0.48 1.81
N CYS A 58 -4.22 -1.38 1.42
CA CYS A 58 -4.56 -1.60 0.02
C CYS A 58 -5.28 -0.39 -0.60
N TYR A 59 -6.18 0.24 0.16
CA TYR A 59 -6.84 1.47 -0.28
C TYR A 59 -5.87 2.64 -0.42
N ALA A 60 -4.94 2.79 0.55
CA ALA A 60 -3.91 3.81 0.50
C ALA A 60 -2.94 3.60 -0.68
N ALA A 61 -2.54 2.36 -0.93
CA ALA A 61 -1.69 2.01 -2.07
C ALA A 61 -2.37 2.31 -3.41
N LEU A 62 -3.64 1.95 -3.54
CA LEU A 62 -4.44 2.20 -4.75
C LEU A 62 -4.61 3.70 -4.98
N ALA A 63 -4.94 4.47 -3.93
CA ALA A 63 -5.04 5.93 -4.03
C ALA A 63 -3.70 6.57 -4.45
N GLY A 64 -2.57 6.14 -3.87
CA GLY A 64 -1.25 6.60 -4.25
C GLY A 64 -0.89 6.29 -5.71
N ALA A 65 -1.19 5.08 -6.18
CA ALA A 65 -0.95 4.67 -7.57
C ALA A 65 -1.81 5.47 -8.58
N VAL A 66 -3.10 5.65 -8.28
CA VAL A 66 -4.00 6.47 -9.12
C VAL A 66 -3.52 7.92 -9.17
N TRP A 67 -3.08 8.46 -8.05
CA TRP A 67 -2.60 9.84 -8.03
C TRP A 67 -1.28 10.00 -8.81
N LEU A 68 -0.34 9.06 -8.65
CA LEU A 68 0.91 9.04 -9.43
C LEU A 68 0.65 8.94 -10.94
N THR A 69 -0.29 8.09 -11.36
CA THR A 69 -0.65 7.95 -12.78
C THR A 69 -1.28 9.23 -13.35
N ILE A 70 -2.15 9.91 -12.59
CA ILE A 70 -2.68 11.21 -12.99
C ILE A 70 -1.56 12.26 -13.13
N LEU A 71 -0.62 12.29 -12.18
CA LEU A 71 0.50 13.23 -12.21
C LEU A 71 1.44 12.97 -13.39
N SER A 72 1.73 11.69 -13.69
CA SER A 72 2.60 11.33 -14.82
C SER A 72 1.97 11.67 -16.16
N VAL A 73 0.67 11.37 -16.36
CA VAL A 73 -0.07 11.75 -17.58
C VAL A 73 -0.07 13.27 -17.79
N ARG A 74 -0.14 14.06 -16.72
CA ARG A 74 -0.07 15.54 -16.82
C ARG A 74 1.33 16.08 -17.05
N ALA A 75 2.37 15.39 -16.57
CA ALA A 75 3.76 15.83 -16.68
C ALA A 75 4.39 15.48 -18.03
N LEU A 76 4.06 14.31 -18.59
CA LEU A 76 4.63 13.79 -19.84
C LEU A 76 4.52 14.75 -21.04
N PRO A 77 3.37 15.41 -21.32
CA PRO A 77 3.25 16.35 -22.45
C PRO A 77 4.13 17.59 -22.26
N ARG A 78 4.24 18.09 -21.03
CA ARG A 78 5.06 19.25 -20.69
C ARG A 78 6.54 18.95 -20.82
N TYR A 79 6.95 17.76 -20.40
CA TYR A 79 8.32 17.28 -20.55
C TYR A 79 8.67 17.09 -22.03
N ARG A 80 7.78 16.46 -22.81
CA ARG A 80 7.94 16.28 -24.26
C ARG A 80 8.06 17.61 -25.00
N ALA A 81 7.21 18.59 -24.69
CA ALA A 81 7.26 19.92 -25.31
C ALA A 81 8.56 20.68 -24.99
N ARG A 82 9.11 20.53 -23.78
CA ARG A 82 10.42 21.11 -23.41
C ARG A 82 11.55 20.44 -24.18
N LEU A 83 11.54 19.12 -24.30
CA LEU A 83 12.56 18.37 -25.06
C LEU A 83 12.58 18.78 -26.54
N ILE A 84 11.42 18.98 -27.16
CA ILE A 84 11.34 19.42 -28.56
C ILE A 84 11.88 20.84 -28.72
N ARG A 85 11.66 21.73 -27.75
CA ARG A 85 12.10 23.13 -27.82
C ARG A 85 13.59 23.32 -27.48
N ALA A 86 14.20 22.34 -26.82
CA ALA A 86 15.62 22.34 -26.47
C ALA A 86 16.51 21.71 -27.57
N LYS A 87 15.89 21.23 -28.65
CA LYS A 87 16.55 20.62 -29.81
C LYS A 87 16.45 21.57 -31.00
#